data_AF-N1QLI7-F1
#
_entry.id   AF-N1QLI7-F1
#
_cell.length_a   1.000
_cell.length_b   1.000
_cell.length_c   1.000
_cell.angle_alpha   90.00
_cell.angle_beta   90.00
_cell.angle_gamma   90.00
#
_symmetry.space_group_name_H-M   'P 1'
#
loop_
_entity.id
_entity.type
_entity.pdbx_description
1 polymer ?
#
loop_
_entity_poly.entity_id
_entity_poly.type
_entity_poly.pdbx_seq_one_letter_code
_entity_poly.pdbx_strand_id
1 'polypeptide(L)'
;MASNLALSPAITKYATAVFEQSTLGSDVTLESFLQRLDSPESSEPLPVQADTSHPLPHYFISSSHNTYLSGNQLWSKSSEESYKHALKQGCRCIEIDLWDGDSPSSSEAEDDKSQASDANGLSGFLKKKLNRLRSRSDPKQPTPDSPATDDLMPTPWRTTSDRSEPVVYHGYTATKEISFRKVCEVVRLYAFKTTALPLIVSLEVHCSPSQQEIVCELMHDYWSEFLLKLPDDFSDTTPLPPLESLKRKILVKVKFVAAQKARAAQADNDDEESSAADEEVEATKKSKIIERLGSMGIFTRAFHFRGFDDPTATIPTHVFSLGESKLLEACEEQPEKLFKHNLHYLMRAYPKGTRLRSTNLDPTPFWRQGVQIVALNYQRLDAANMLNFAQFESTGGYVLKPKGYLPVEEKVEQPKAGRKSLDLCIRVYAAQALGTSNSVPDAYVKCELHIESKAEFEKNVIPKEGQNKGGEWKRRTRVHETRDPEYDEMLDFKGVHSIVPELSFVRFKVMDDNSYQKDSLLGWACYRLDRMPTGLVLLHLRGEDYKANGAKLLVHTSVQWMEEQ
;
A
#
# COMPACT_ATOMS: atom_id res chain seq x y z
N MET A 1 -19.65 -14.50 22.95
CA MET A 1 -20.94 -14.91 22.34
C MET A 1 -20.61 -15.79 21.15
N ALA A 2 -21.00 -17.07 21.19
CA ALA A 2 -20.70 -18.04 20.13
C ALA A 2 -21.57 -17.75 18.89
N SER A 3 -20.96 -17.44 17.75
CA SER A 3 -21.68 -17.31 16.49
C SER A 3 -21.86 -18.69 15.84
N ASN A 4 -22.96 -19.37 16.19
CA ASN A 4 -23.50 -20.49 15.41
C ASN A 4 -24.09 -19.97 14.09
N LEU A 5 -23.25 -19.57 13.13
CA LEU A 5 -23.72 -19.36 11.75
C LEU A 5 -23.53 -20.68 10.99
N ALA A 6 -24.56 -21.53 11.07
CA ALA A 6 -24.65 -22.77 10.32
C ALA A 6 -24.53 -22.49 8.81
N LEU A 7 -23.89 -23.41 8.09
CA LEU A 7 -23.88 -23.41 6.62
C LEU A 7 -25.32 -23.41 6.10
N SER A 8 -25.59 -22.66 5.03
CA SER A 8 -26.92 -22.63 4.42
C SER A 8 -27.30 -24.01 3.88
N PRO A 9 -28.60 -24.31 3.70
CA PRO A 9 -29.04 -25.58 3.11
C PRO A 9 -28.41 -25.82 1.73
N ALA A 10 -28.25 -24.76 0.93
CA ALA A 10 -27.59 -24.79 -0.37
C ALA A 10 -26.13 -25.24 -0.27
N ILE A 11 -25.34 -24.58 0.58
CA ILE A 11 -23.92 -24.94 0.76
C ILE A 11 -23.78 -26.36 1.32
N THR A 12 -24.61 -26.72 2.30
CA THR A 12 -24.61 -28.07 2.90
C THR A 12 -24.95 -29.15 1.87
N LYS A 13 -25.92 -28.91 0.99
CA LYS A 13 -26.31 -29.83 -0.09
C LYS A 13 -25.15 -30.10 -1.05
N TYR A 14 -24.52 -29.07 -1.60
CA TYR A 14 -23.41 -29.26 -2.56
C TYR A 14 -22.15 -29.82 -1.89
N ALA A 15 -21.83 -29.37 -0.68
CA ALA A 15 -20.69 -29.90 0.07
C ALA A 15 -20.88 -31.38 0.42
N THR A 16 -22.07 -31.79 0.86
CA THR A 16 -22.40 -33.21 1.12
C THR A 16 -22.30 -34.04 -0.15
N ALA A 17 -22.83 -33.56 -1.27
CA ALA A 17 -22.76 -34.29 -2.54
C ALA A 17 -21.29 -34.52 -3.00
N VAL A 18 -20.40 -33.55 -2.78
CA VAL A 18 -18.97 -33.71 -3.07
C VAL A 18 -18.30 -34.67 -2.09
N PHE A 19 -18.66 -34.60 -0.80
CA PHE A 19 -18.16 -35.53 0.22
C PHE A 19 -18.52 -36.99 -0.12
N GLU A 20 -19.77 -37.26 -0.48
CA GLU A 20 -20.25 -38.60 -0.84
C GLU A 20 -19.58 -39.18 -2.10
N GLN A 21 -19.14 -38.32 -3.02
CA GLN A 21 -18.42 -38.72 -4.24
C GLN A 21 -16.90 -38.82 -4.05
N SER A 22 -16.39 -38.34 -2.92
CA SER A 22 -14.95 -38.31 -2.65
C SER A 22 -14.44 -39.64 -2.09
N THR A 23 -13.19 -39.98 -2.41
CA THR A 23 -12.48 -41.12 -1.80
C THR A 23 -11.74 -40.69 -0.53
N LEU A 24 -12.38 -39.88 0.32
CA LEU A 24 -11.83 -39.51 1.63
C LEU A 24 -11.70 -40.77 2.50
N GLY A 25 -10.67 -40.82 3.35
CA GLY A 25 -10.42 -41.99 4.22
C GLY A 25 -11.60 -42.29 5.14
N SER A 26 -11.75 -43.56 5.53
CA SER A 26 -12.87 -44.08 6.36
C SER A 26 -13.09 -43.33 7.67
N ASP A 27 -12.09 -42.59 8.14
CA ASP A 27 -12.09 -41.90 9.43
C ASP A 27 -12.61 -40.45 9.34
N VAL A 28 -12.90 -39.94 8.13
CA VAL A 28 -13.45 -38.58 7.94
C VAL A 28 -14.98 -38.64 7.94
N THR A 29 -15.61 -37.98 8.92
CA THR A 29 -17.08 -37.85 8.96
C THR A 29 -17.54 -36.62 8.17
N LEU A 30 -18.79 -36.63 7.67
CA LEU A 30 -19.40 -35.47 7.02
C LEU A 30 -19.36 -34.22 7.91
N GLU A 31 -19.62 -34.37 9.20
CA GLU A 31 -19.56 -33.26 10.16
C GLU A 31 -18.15 -32.65 10.23
N SER A 32 -17.11 -33.48 10.37
CA SER A 32 -15.72 -33.00 10.40
C SER A 32 -15.29 -32.35 9.08
N PHE A 33 -15.83 -32.82 7.95
CA PHE A 33 -15.61 -32.24 6.63
C PHE A 33 -16.25 -30.85 6.52
N LEU A 34 -17.52 -30.71 6.92
CA LEU A 34 -18.22 -29.42 6.89
C LEU A 34 -17.60 -28.40 7.84
N GLN A 35 -17.17 -28.83 9.04
CA GLN A 35 -16.45 -27.96 9.99
C GLN A 35 -15.13 -27.45 9.40
N ARG A 36 -14.37 -28.31 8.71
CA ARG A 36 -13.13 -27.90 8.04
C ARG A 36 -13.42 -26.98 6.86
N LEU A 37 -14.45 -27.27 6.07
CA LEU A 37 -14.84 -26.43 4.94
C LEU A 37 -15.25 -25.02 5.41
N ASP A 38 -15.93 -24.92 6.56
CA ASP A 38 -16.37 -23.65 7.15
C ASP A 38 -15.30 -22.87 7.91
N SER A 39 -14.13 -23.48 8.11
CA SER A 39 -13.01 -22.84 8.78
C SER A 39 -12.40 -21.74 7.90
N PRO A 40 -12.00 -20.58 8.44
CA PRO A 40 -11.34 -19.52 7.66
C PRO A 40 -10.13 -20.01 6.85
N GLU A 41 -9.44 -21.04 7.34
CA GLU A 41 -8.30 -21.71 6.72
C GLU A 41 -8.64 -22.29 5.34
N SER A 42 -9.90 -22.68 5.12
CA SER A 42 -10.42 -23.12 3.81
C SER A 42 -10.21 -22.06 2.72
N SER A 43 -10.28 -20.79 3.09
CA SER A 43 -10.10 -19.65 2.18
C SER A 43 -8.68 -19.13 2.10
N GLU A 44 -7.76 -19.65 2.89
CA GLU A 44 -6.40 -19.10 2.93
C GLU A 44 -5.67 -19.38 1.61
N PRO A 45 -4.88 -18.42 1.11
CA PRO A 45 -4.00 -18.67 -0.02
C PRO A 45 -3.00 -19.77 0.36
N LEU A 46 -2.60 -20.59 -0.62
CA LEU A 46 -1.55 -21.59 -0.40
C LEU A 46 -0.30 -20.92 0.19
N PRO A 47 0.37 -21.56 1.16
CA PRO A 47 1.50 -20.97 1.85
C PRO A 47 2.65 -20.69 0.87
N VAL A 48 3.36 -19.59 1.10
CA VAL A 48 4.58 -19.25 0.37
C VAL A 48 5.75 -19.28 1.35
N GLN A 49 6.89 -19.85 0.92
CA GLN A 49 8.09 -19.86 1.73
C GLN A 49 8.66 -18.44 1.82
N ALA A 50 8.77 -17.90 3.03
CA ALA A 50 9.40 -16.62 3.29
C ALA A 50 10.92 -16.78 3.35
N ASP A 51 11.58 -16.77 2.20
CA ASP A 51 13.05 -16.65 2.16
C ASP A 51 13.44 -15.19 2.38
N THR A 52 14.09 -14.91 3.50
CA THR A 52 14.54 -13.57 3.93
C THR A 52 16.06 -13.37 3.74
N SER A 53 16.74 -14.32 3.09
CA SER A 53 18.20 -14.31 2.93
C SER A 53 18.70 -13.40 1.81
N HIS A 54 17.81 -12.89 0.96
CA HIS A 54 18.15 -12.01 -0.15
C HIS A 54 18.13 -10.51 0.26
N PRO A 55 18.83 -9.63 -0.48
CA PRO A 55 18.77 -8.18 -0.26
C PRO A 55 17.44 -7.56 -0.70
N LEU A 56 17.12 -6.36 -0.19
CA LEU A 56 15.83 -5.68 -0.45
C LEU A 56 15.40 -5.58 -1.93
N PRO A 57 16.30 -5.31 -2.91
CA PRO A 57 15.91 -5.19 -4.31
C PRO A 57 15.30 -6.48 -4.89
N HIS A 58 15.49 -7.63 -4.23
CA HIS A 58 14.98 -8.93 -4.68
C HIS A 58 13.52 -9.16 -4.27
N TYR A 59 12.89 -8.23 -3.53
CA TYR A 59 11.52 -8.37 -3.06
C TYR A 59 10.61 -7.34 -3.70
N PHE A 60 9.37 -7.73 -3.98
CA PHE A 60 8.26 -6.78 -4.05
C PHE A 60 7.89 -6.35 -2.63
N ILE A 61 7.53 -5.08 -2.46
CA ILE A 61 7.30 -4.46 -1.16
C ILE A 61 5.92 -3.80 -1.15
N SER A 62 5.10 -4.18 -0.18
CA SER A 62 3.75 -3.63 0.01
C SER A 62 3.85 -2.13 0.33
N SER A 63 3.37 -1.26 -0.57
CA SER A 63 3.73 0.17 -0.54
C SER A 63 2.51 1.08 -0.67
N SER A 64 2.43 2.10 0.19
CA SER A 64 1.37 3.11 0.20
C SER A 64 1.87 4.46 -0.34
N HIS A 65 0.99 5.16 -1.04
CA HIS A 65 1.18 6.53 -1.53
C HIS A 65 0.31 7.50 -0.71
N ASN A 66 0.87 8.66 -0.34
CA ASN A 66 0.24 9.68 0.50
C ASN A 66 -0.52 9.06 1.68
N THR A 67 0.19 8.23 2.45
CA THR A 67 -0.40 7.33 3.47
C THR A 67 -1.26 8.05 4.51
N TYR A 68 -0.97 9.33 4.75
CA TYR A 68 -1.73 10.18 5.67
C TYR A 68 -3.17 10.46 5.20
N LEU A 69 -3.48 10.39 3.90
CA LEU A 69 -4.80 10.75 3.36
C LEU A 69 -5.88 9.70 3.65
N SER A 70 -7.00 10.14 4.23
CA SER A 70 -8.16 9.28 4.46
C SER A 70 -9.16 9.25 3.30
N GLY A 71 -8.91 10.02 2.22
CA GLY A 71 -9.84 10.18 1.10
C GLY A 71 -9.18 10.69 -0.16
N ASN A 72 -9.80 11.68 -0.83
CA ASN A 72 -9.29 12.28 -2.06
C ASN A 72 -8.03 13.17 -1.84
N GLN A 73 -7.34 13.52 -2.94
CA GLN A 73 -6.07 14.24 -2.89
C GLN A 73 -6.21 15.75 -2.63
N LEU A 74 -7.41 16.35 -2.67
CA LEU A 74 -7.54 17.81 -2.72
C LEU A 74 -8.13 18.43 -1.45
N TRP A 75 -9.02 17.73 -0.74
CA TRP A 75 -9.74 18.28 0.42
C TRP A 75 -10.07 17.24 1.48
N SER A 76 -9.56 16.01 1.36
CA SER A 76 -9.73 15.02 2.43
C SER A 76 -8.88 15.35 3.66
N LYS A 77 -9.11 14.66 4.76
CA LYS A 77 -8.34 14.88 5.98
C LYS A 77 -7.08 14.01 5.94
N SER A 78 -5.97 14.55 6.44
CA SER A 78 -4.88 13.73 6.91
C SER A 78 -5.28 13.10 8.25
N SER A 79 -4.84 11.87 8.50
CA SER A 79 -5.17 11.14 9.72
C SER A 79 -4.10 10.11 10.06
N GLU A 80 -3.73 10.04 11.33
CA GLU A 80 -2.87 9.00 11.90
C GLU A 80 -3.51 7.60 11.80
N GLU A 81 -4.85 7.52 11.76
CA GLU A 81 -5.55 6.25 11.55
C GLU A 81 -5.30 5.67 10.15
N SER A 82 -4.98 6.51 9.15
CA SER A 82 -4.62 6.04 7.81
C SER A 82 -3.29 5.25 7.84
N TYR A 83 -2.30 5.71 8.60
CA TYR A 83 -1.05 4.97 8.85
C TYR A 83 -1.29 3.66 9.58
N LYS A 84 -2.08 3.70 10.65
CA LYS A 84 -2.44 2.51 11.42
C LYS A 84 -3.17 1.48 10.55
N HIS A 85 -4.10 1.93 9.70
CA HIS A 85 -4.79 1.06 8.75
C HIS A 85 -3.79 0.41 7.78
N ALA A 86 -2.93 1.19 7.12
CA ALA A 86 -1.94 0.66 6.18
C ALA A 86 -1.00 -0.36 6.84
N LEU A 87 -0.48 -0.07 8.04
CA LEU A 87 0.41 -0.97 8.77
C LEU A 87 -0.28 -2.25 9.22
N LYS A 88 -1.55 -2.18 9.65
CA LYS A 88 -2.36 -3.37 9.98
C LYS A 88 -2.66 -4.24 8.76
N GLN A 89 -2.73 -3.65 7.57
CA GLN A 89 -2.85 -4.37 6.30
C GLN A 89 -1.49 -4.90 5.77
N GLY A 90 -0.42 -4.80 6.56
CA GLY A 90 0.90 -5.32 6.18
C GLY A 90 1.68 -4.42 5.22
N CYS A 91 1.32 -3.14 5.06
CA CYS A 91 2.11 -2.17 4.29
C CYS A 91 3.50 -1.99 4.91
N ARG A 92 4.56 -2.01 4.10
CA ARG A 92 5.99 -1.97 4.46
C ARG A 92 6.76 -0.79 3.86
N CYS A 93 6.13 0.04 3.03
CA CYS A 93 6.64 1.35 2.65
C CYS A 93 5.53 2.40 2.79
N ILE A 94 5.68 3.34 3.72
CA ILE A 94 4.74 4.43 3.95
C ILE A 94 5.32 5.77 3.50
N GLU A 95 4.46 6.74 3.20
CA GLU A 95 4.85 8.08 2.77
C GLU A 95 4.45 9.14 3.81
N ILE A 96 5.34 10.10 4.05
CA ILE A 96 5.15 11.22 4.97
C ILE A 96 5.58 12.50 4.28
N ASP A 97 4.61 13.38 4.01
CA ASP A 97 4.85 14.69 3.42
C ASP A 97 4.99 15.73 4.53
N LEU A 98 6.21 16.14 4.79
CA LEU A 98 6.59 17.00 5.90
C LEU A 98 6.57 18.46 5.48
N TRP A 99 5.86 19.27 6.24
CA TRP A 99 5.75 20.72 6.07
C TRP A 99 6.04 21.44 7.38
N ASP A 100 6.43 22.71 7.27
CA ASP A 100 6.59 23.57 8.44
C ASP A 100 5.23 23.76 9.13
N GLY A 101 5.17 23.52 10.44
CA GLY A 101 4.03 23.94 11.26
C GLY A 101 4.18 25.36 11.78
N ASP A 102 3.05 26.02 12.02
CA ASP A 102 2.99 27.35 12.63
C ASP A 102 3.21 27.26 14.15
N SER A 103 3.69 28.35 14.77
CA SER A 103 3.87 28.45 16.22
C SER A 103 2.53 28.42 16.96
N PRO A 104 2.46 27.80 18.16
CA PRO A 104 1.28 27.89 18.99
C PRO A 104 1.19 29.28 19.65
N SER A 105 0.76 30.29 18.88
CA SER A 105 0.37 31.64 19.33
C SER A 105 -0.19 32.37 18.09
N SER A 106 -1.50 32.49 17.85
CA SER A 106 -2.41 33.39 18.57
C SER A 106 -3.89 33.22 18.14
N SER A 107 -4.38 31.99 17.85
CA SER A 107 -5.80 31.79 17.49
C SER A 107 -6.76 31.65 18.69
N GLU A 108 -6.26 31.74 19.93
CA GLU A 108 -7.08 31.80 21.15
C GLU A 108 -6.77 33.02 22.05
N ALA A 109 -6.01 34.01 21.56
CA ALA A 109 -5.60 35.17 22.36
C ALA A 109 -5.67 36.53 21.62
N GLU A 110 -6.63 36.72 20.72
CA GLU A 110 -7.03 38.06 20.28
C GLU A 110 -8.54 38.21 20.33
N ASP A 111 -9.06 38.44 21.53
CA ASP A 111 -10.42 38.94 21.73
C ASP A 111 -10.46 39.87 22.96
N ASP A 112 -9.49 40.80 23.07
CA ASP A 112 -9.71 42.03 23.84
C ASP A 112 -8.69 43.12 23.49
N LYS A 113 -9.05 43.98 22.51
CA LYS A 113 -8.72 45.42 22.46
C LYS A 113 -9.30 46.03 21.19
N SER A 114 -10.58 46.38 21.25
CA SER A 114 -11.19 47.29 20.28
C SER A 114 -10.79 48.74 20.60
N GLN A 115 -10.00 49.36 19.73
CA GLN A 115 -10.13 50.80 19.45
C GLN A 115 -10.57 50.99 18.02
N ALA A 116 -11.62 51.78 17.88
CA ALA A 116 -12.43 51.95 16.70
C ALA A 116 -11.75 52.82 15.63
N SER A 117 -11.90 52.41 14.37
CA SER A 117 -12.23 53.34 13.28
C SER A 117 -12.84 52.57 12.11
N ASP A 118 -14.01 53.04 11.70
CA ASP A 118 -14.88 52.52 10.65
C ASP A 118 -14.25 52.47 9.26
N ALA A 119 -14.57 51.43 8.47
CA ALA A 119 -15.32 51.57 7.21
C ALA A 119 -15.58 50.23 6.50
N ASN A 120 -16.87 49.93 6.35
CA ASN A 120 -17.57 49.28 5.22
C ASN A 120 -17.18 47.87 4.73
N GLY A 121 -18.11 46.91 4.92
CA GLY A 121 -18.15 45.69 4.11
C GLY A 121 -19.21 44.66 4.55
N LEU A 122 -20.37 44.69 3.90
CA LEU A 122 -21.56 43.85 4.10
C LEU A 122 -21.31 42.31 4.03
N SER A 123 -20.75 41.69 5.08
CA SER A 123 -20.72 40.21 5.21
C SER A 123 -20.98 39.65 6.62
N GLY A 124 -21.14 40.52 7.63
CA GLY A 124 -21.18 40.10 9.04
C GLY A 124 -22.51 39.60 9.61
N PHE A 125 -23.64 39.77 8.91
CA PHE A 125 -24.96 39.59 9.55
C PHE A 125 -25.50 38.14 9.52
N LEU A 126 -24.99 37.28 8.62
CA LEU A 126 -25.44 35.87 8.53
C LEU A 126 -24.63 34.89 9.39
N LYS A 127 -23.46 35.29 9.91
CA LYS A 127 -22.58 34.39 10.71
C LYS A 127 -22.93 34.34 12.20
N LYS A 128 -23.54 35.40 12.75
CA LYS A 128 -23.81 35.53 14.20
C LYS A 128 -25.03 34.76 14.71
N LYS A 129 -25.95 34.32 13.83
CA LYS A 129 -27.16 33.58 14.24
C LYS A 129 -27.02 32.05 14.22
N LEU A 130 -25.98 31.52 13.56
CA LEU A 130 -25.76 30.06 13.43
C LEU A 130 -24.88 29.47 14.56
N ASN A 131 -24.07 30.30 15.24
CA ASN A 131 -23.18 29.84 16.33
C ASN A 131 -23.85 29.73 17.71
N ARG A 132 -25.11 30.17 17.88
CA ARG A 132 -25.80 30.17 19.19
C ARG A 132 -26.66 28.93 19.45
N LEU A 133 -26.58 27.91 18.59
CA LEU A 133 -27.37 26.67 18.67
C LEU A 133 -26.54 25.38 18.73
N ARG A 134 -25.23 25.46 18.97
CA ARG A 134 -24.36 24.28 19.11
C ARG A 134 -23.40 24.42 20.30
N SER A 135 -23.95 24.34 21.50
CA SER A 135 -23.16 24.05 22.70
C SER A 135 -24.03 23.32 23.73
N ARG A 136 -24.16 22.01 23.55
CA ARG A 136 -24.50 21.08 24.63
C ARG A 136 -24.18 19.66 24.17
N SER A 137 -22.99 19.20 24.53
CA SER A 137 -22.65 17.78 24.54
C SER A 137 -21.94 17.50 25.86
N ASP A 138 -22.58 16.66 26.67
CA ASP A 138 -22.09 16.19 27.96
C ASP A 138 -20.78 15.37 27.83
N PRO A 139 -20.00 15.23 28.94
CA PRO A 139 -18.73 14.52 28.92
C PRO A 139 -18.94 13.03 28.61
N LYS A 140 -18.28 12.51 27.58
CA LYS A 140 -18.25 11.07 27.27
C LYS A 140 -17.39 10.32 28.30
N GLN A 141 -17.97 9.30 28.93
CA GLN A 141 -17.25 8.27 29.66
C GLN A 141 -16.35 7.45 28.73
N PRO A 142 -15.19 6.95 29.22
CA PRO A 142 -14.26 6.15 28.44
C PRO A 142 -14.82 4.76 28.10
N THR A 143 -14.58 4.31 26.86
CA THR A 143 -14.94 2.98 26.36
C THR A 143 -13.89 1.91 26.75
N PRO A 144 -14.26 0.62 26.88
CA PRO A 144 -13.41 -0.40 27.50
C PRO A 144 -12.21 -0.92 26.68
N ASP A 145 -11.99 -0.42 25.45
CA ASP A 145 -11.02 -1.00 24.50
C ASP A 145 -9.75 -0.16 24.29
N SER A 146 -9.41 0.77 25.18
CA SER A 146 -8.09 1.41 25.16
C SER A 146 -7.05 0.44 25.73
N PRO A 147 -6.07 -0.04 24.94
CA PRO A 147 -4.97 -0.82 25.49
C PRO A 147 -4.21 0.06 26.48
N ALA A 148 -3.67 -0.54 27.56
CA ALA A 148 -2.72 0.14 28.43
C ALA A 148 -1.48 0.56 27.61
N THR A 149 -1.42 1.82 27.19
CA THR A 149 -0.42 2.36 26.26
C THR A 149 0.77 3.04 26.94
N ASP A 150 0.77 3.18 28.27
CA ASP A 150 1.75 4.04 28.95
C ASP A 150 3.16 3.45 29.06
N ASP A 151 3.34 2.12 29.10
CA ASP A 151 4.67 1.53 29.32
C ASP A 151 5.57 1.44 28.07
N LEU A 152 5.03 1.66 26.85
CA LEU A 152 5.78 1.49 25.59
C LEU A 152 6.15 2.81 24.91
N MET A 153 5.55 3.92 25.30
CA MET A 153 5.90 5.23 24.74
C MET A 153 7.11 5.79 25.49
N PRO A 154 8.13 6.33 24.79
CA PRO A 154 9.15 7.09 25.47
C PRO A 154 8.45 8.26 26.14
N THR A 155 8.76 8.56 27.40
CA THR A 155 8.36 9.83 28.01
C THR A 155 8.87 10.94 27.09
N PRO A 156 7.99 11.71 26.43
CA PRO A 156 8.42 12.67 25.42
C PRO A 156 9.36 13.68 26.06
N TRP A 157 10.55 13.84 25.49
CA TRP A 157 11.42 14.93 25.88
C TRP A 157 10.75 16.23 25.38
N ARG A 158 10.48 17.14 26.32
CA ARG A 158 9.86 18.48 26.20
C ARG A 158 8.41 18.51 25.70
N THR A 159 7.48 18.37 26.64
CA THR A 159 6.19 19.08 26.64
C THR A 159 6.32 20.60 26.93
N THR A 160 7.52 21.17 26.82
CA THR A 160 7.84 22.57 27.15
C THR A 160 8.64 23.28 26.06
N SER A 161 8.62 22.78 24.83
CA SER A 161 9.29 23.45 23.70
C SER A 161 8.29 24.38 23.02
N ASP A 162 8.51 25.70 23.11
CA ASP A 162 7.73 26.71 22.37
C ASP A 162 7.97 26.67 20.84
N ARG A 163 8.81 25.73 20.36
CA ARG A 163 9.10 25.54 18.93
C ARG A 163 7.85 25.01 18.21
N SER A 164 7.53 25.60 17.06
CA SER A 164 6.54 25.04 16.15
C SER A 164 7.00 23.67 15.63
N GLU A 165 6.09 22.69 15.65
CA GLU A 165 6.40 21.33 15.21
C GLU A 165 6.03 21.10 13.75
N PRO A 166 6.78 20.24 13.03
CA PRO A 166 6.43 19.82 11.69
C PRO A 166 5.05 19.18 11.61
N VAL A 167 4.35 19.45 10.50
CA VAL A 167 3.03 18.91 10.20
C VAL A 167 3.08 18.05 8.94
N VAL A 168 2.04 17.23 8.76
CA VAL A 168 1.89 16.31 7.63
C VAL A 168 0.57 16.55 6.92
N TYR A 169 0.65 16.88 5.63
CA TYR A 169 -0.51 17.06 4.75
C TYR A 169 -0.08 17.09 3.27
N HIS A 170 -1.06 17.13 2.37
CA HIS A 170 -0.78 17.25 0.94
C HIS A 170 -0.66 18.72 0.55
N GLY A 171 0.58 19.15 0.29
CA GLY A 171 0.93 20.52 -0.04
C GLY A 171 0.09 21.15 -1.15
N TYR A 172 -0.14 22.46 -1.04
CA TYR A 172 -0.89 23.25 -2.04
C TYR A 172 -2.33 22.76 -2.27
N THR A 173 -2.90 22.02 -1.31
CA THR A 173 -4.29 21.57 -1.32
C THR A 173 -5.03 21.98 -0.04
N ALA A 174 -6.34 21.74 0.02
CA ALA A 174 -7.18 22.05 1.18
C ALA A 174 -7.28 20.89 2.18
N THR A 175 -6.31 19.96 2.19
CA THR A 175 -6.28 18.85 3.13
C THR A 175 -5.93 19.32 4.53
N LYS A 176 -6.63 18.81 5.55
CA LYS A 176 -6.30 19.12 6.95
C LYS A 176 -5.00 18.44 7.36
N GLU A 177 -4.17 19.15 8.09
CA GLU A 177 -2.90 18.66 8.61
C GLU A 177 -3.04 17.81 9.88
N ILE A 178 -2.00 17.02 10.15
CA ILE A 178 -1.76 16.32 11.42
C ILE A 178 -0.34 16.59 11.88
N SER A 179 -0.08 16.57 13.19
CA SER A 179 1.29 16.72 13.71
C SER A 179 2.15 15.50 13.32
N PHE A 180 3.40 15.76 12.92
CA PHE A 180 4.38 14.70 12.67
C PHE A 180 4.67 13.86 13.92
N ARG A 181 4.57 14.44 15.13
CA ARG A 181 4.68 13.70 16.40
C ARG A 181 3.64 12.59 16.50
N LYS A 182 2.38 12.86 16.12
CA LYS A 182 1.31 11.84 16.10
C LYS A 182 1.59 10.73 15.08
N VAL A 183 2.17 11.07 13.94
CA VAL A 183 2.64 10.06 12.99
C VAL A 183 3.74 9.19 13.62
N CYS A 184 4.70 9.79 14.33
CA CYS A 184 5.77 9.07 15.03
C CYS A 184 5.23 8.09 16.08
N GLU A 185 4.27 8.51 16.90
CA GLU A 185 3.58 7.67 17.90
C GLU A 185 2.92 6.45 17.25
N VAL A 186 2.14 6.66 16.18
CA VAL A 186 1.45 5.56 15.49
C VAL A 186 2.44 4.62 14.82
N VAL A 187 3.46 5.13 14.14
CA VAL A 187 4.50 4.28 13.53
C VAL A 187 5.20 3.45 14.60
N ARG A 188 5.56 4.05 15.74
CA ARG A 188 6.18 3.32 16.86
C ARG A 188 5.32 2.14 17.33
N LEU A 189 4.02 2.36 17.49
CA LEU A 189 3.08 1.35 17.99
C LEU A 189 2.78 0.23 16.97
N TYR A 190 2.72 0.57 15.68
CA TYR A 190 2.14 -0.32 14.66
C TYR A 190 3.14 -0.82 13.61
N ALA A 191 4.35 -0.24 13.51
CA ALA A 191 5.34 -0.60 12.49
C ALA A 191 5.57 -2.12 12.44
N PHE A 192 5.68 -2.78 13.59
CA PHE A 192 5.98 -4.22 13.68
C PHE A 192 4.87 -5.05 14.32
N LYS A 193 3.62 -4.54 14.33
CA LYS A 193 2.51 -5.20 15.02
C LYS A 193 2.06 -6.50 14.34
N THR A 194 2.14 -6.55 13.01
CA THR A 194 1.67 -7.67 12.17
C THR A 194 2.81 -8.48 11.57
N THR A 195 4.04 -7.97 11.62
CA THR A 195 5.23 -8.59 11.03
C THR A 195 6.49 -8.00 11.65
N ALA A 196 7.56 -8.79 11.73
CA ALA A 196 8.88 -8.32 12.18
C ALA A 196 9.72 -7.75 11.04
N LEU A 197 9.29 -7.84 9.78
CA LEU A 197 10.04 -7.36 8.62
C LEU A 197 10.15 -5.82 8.59
N PRO A 198 11.22 -5.26 7.99
CA PRO A 198 11.51 -3.83 8.03
C PRO A 198 10.36 -2.94 7.51
N LEU A 199 10.36 -1.69 7.96
CA LEU A 199 9.49 -0.64 7.44
C LEU A 199 10.34 0.42 6.73
N ILE A 200 9.98 0.79 5.50
CA ILE A 200 10.53 1.94 4.79
C ILE A 200 9.62 3.14 5.04
N VAL A 201 10.20 4.25 5.50
CA VAL A 201 9.53 5.54 5.67
C VAL A 201 10.04 6.49 4.60
N SER A 202 9.24 6.72 3.56
CA SER A 202 9.54 7.65 2.48
C SER A 202 9.15 9.07 2.86
N LEU A 203 10.15 9.92 3.07
CA LEU A 203 9.95 11.33 3.40
C LEU A 203 9.91 12.19 2.14
N GLU A 204 8.85 12.98 2.00
CA GLU A 204 8.81 14.14 1.11
C GLU A 204 8.96 15.40 1.96
N VAL A 205 10.10 16.07 1.86
CA VAL A 205 10.49 17.11 2.82
C VAL A 205 10.33 18.49 2.21
N HIS A 206 9.42 19.28 2.78
CA HIS A 206 9.20 20.70 2.48
C HIS A 206 9.50 21.62 3.67
N CYS A 207 9.90 21.05 4.81
CA CYS A 207 10.28 21.79 6.00
C CYS A 207 11.54 22.67 5.82
N SER A 208 11.60 23.77 6.54
CA SER A 208 12.82 24.57 6.76
C SER A 208 13.89 23.78 7.52
N PRO A 209 15.17 24.18 7.45
CA PRO A 209 16.25 23.50 8.18
C PRO A 209 15.99 23.33 9.68
N SER A 210 15.43 24.34 10.34
CA SER A 210 15.13 24.31 11.79
C SER A 210 14.04 23.29 12.14
N GLN A 211 13.02 23.14 11.29
CA GLN A 211 12.00 22.11 11.46
C GLN A 211 12.48 20.73 11.04
N GLN A 212 13.42 20.61 10.09
CA GLN A 212 14.09 19.33 9.80
C GLN A 212 14.90 18.81 10.99
N GLU A 213 15.48 19.69 11.82
CA GLU A 213 16.09 19.27 13.09
C GLU A 213 15.05 18.67 14.05
N ILE A 214 13.86 19.28 14.15
CA ILE A 214 12.74 18.74 14.94
C ILE A 214 12.29 17.38 14.38
N VAL A 215 12.21 17.25 13.06
CA VAL A 215 11.92 15.96 12.40
C VAL A 215 12.93 14.89 12.84
N CYS A 216 14.23 15.21 12.84
CA CYS A 216 15.28 14.28 13.28
C CYS A 216 15.17 13.95 14.78
N GLU A 217 14.90 14.95 15.64
CA GLU A 217 14.67 14.78 17.07
C GLU A 217 13.49 13.84 17.34
N LEU A 218 12.32 14.08 16.71
CA LEU A 218 11.13 13.26 16.88
C LEU A 218 11.35 11.82 16.40
N MET A 219 11.97 11.63 15.24
CA MET A 219 12.29 10.27 14.79
C MET A 219 13.25 9.58 15.75
N HIS A 220 14.22 10.28 16.32
CA HIS A 220 15.13 9.69 17.31
C HIS A 220 14.39 9.33 18.60
N ASP A 221 13.60 10.25 19.16
CA ASP A 221 12.85 10.05 20.40
C ASP A 221 11.93 8.82 20.31
N TYR A 222 11.15 8.74 19.22
CA TYR A 222 10.15 7.68 19.07
C TYR A 222 10.71 6.40 18.44
N TRP A 223 11.71 6.47 17.57
CA TRP A 223 12.15 5.34 16.75
C TRP A 223 13.60 4.91 16.98
N SER A 224 14.35 5.49 17.92
CA SER A 224 15.79 5.19 18.14
C SER A 224 16.14 3.70 18.18
N GLU A 225 15.35 2.86 18.85
CA GLU A 225 15.56 1.40 18.90
C GLU A 225 15.37 0.69 17.53
N PHE A 226 14.52 1.27 16.68
CA PHE A 226 14.17 0.77 15.35
C PHE A 226 15.00 1.38 14.23
N LEU A 227 15.62 2.55 14.44
CA LEU A 227 16.47 3.16 13.42
C LEU A 227 17.72 2.31 13.17
N LEU A 228 18.19 2.34 11.92
CA LEU A 228 19.50 1.80 11.56
C LEU A 228 20.60 2.69 12.13
N LYS A 229 21.60 2.06 12.74
CA LYS A 229 22.87 2.74 13.03
C LYS A 229 23.72 2.67 11.76
N LEU A 230 24.42 3.76 11.45
CA LEU A 230 25.36 3.77 10.35
C LEU A 230 26.48 2.76 10.63
N PRO A 231 26.69 1.73 9.79
CA PRO A 231 27.82 0.82 9.94
C PRO A 231 29.15 1.57 9.79
N ASP A 232 30.19 1.15 10.53
CA ASP A 232 31.51 1.79 10.48
C ASP A 232 32.17 1.66 9.09
N ASP A 233 31.85 0.61 8.35
CA ASP A 233 32.31 0.30 6.99
C ASP A 233 31.34 0.77 5.90
N PHE A 234 30.33 1.57 6.26
CA PHE A 234 29.34 2.05 5.31
C PHE A 234 29.95 3.02 4.30
N SER A 235 29.70 2.74 3.02
CA SER A 235 30.12 3.55 1.88
C SER A 235 29.02 3.58 0.82
N ASP A 236 29.18 4.44 -0.18
CA ASP A 236 28.26 4.51 -1.31
C ASP A 236 28.23 3.20 -2.12
N THR A 237 29.25 2.35 -1.98
CA THR A 237 29.37 1.04 -2.63
C THR A 237 28.91 -0.14 -1.76
N THR A 238 28.49 0.11 -0.52
CA THR A 238 28.07 -0.96 0.39
C THR A 238 26.79 -1.63 -0.15
N PRO A 239 26.80 -2.96 -0.37
CA PRO A 239 25.64 -3.67 -0.87
C PRO A 239 24.49 -3.64 0.15
N LEU A 240 23.25 -3.75 -0.34
CA LEU A 240 22.09 -3.82 0.55
C LEU A 240 22.13 -5.14 1.32
N PRO A 241 21.86 -5.12 2.63
CA PRO A 241 21.95 -6.31 3.44
C PRO A 241 20.74 -7.23 3.23
N PRO A 242 20.83 -8.51 3.61
CA PRO A 242 19.71 -9.43 3.59
C PRO A 242 18.50 -8.91 4.37
N LEU A 243 17.29 -9.18 3.89
CA LEU A 243 16.02 -8.76 4.52
C LEU A 243 15.94 -9.21 5.99
N GLU A 244 16.44 -10.41 6.30
CA GLU A 244 16.50 -10.97 7.65
C GLU A 244 17.24 -10.05 8.64
N SER A 245 18.33 -9.42 8.19
CA SER A 245 19.17 -8.56 9.04
C SER A 245 18.50 -7.22 9.39
N LEU A 246 17.47 -6.86 8.63
CA LEU A 246 16.71 -5.62 8.78
C LEU A 246 15.43 -5.82 9.61
N LYS A 247 15.24 -6.98 10.25
CA LYS A 247 14.09 -7.22 11.11
C LYS A 247 13.99 -6.17 12.22
N ARG A 248 12.77 -5.67 12.41
CA ARG A 248 12.40 -4.59 13.34
C ARG A 248 13.18 -3.30 13.11
N LYS A 249 13.60 -3.02 11.86
CA LYS A 249 14.24 -1.76 11.49
C LYS A 249 13.36 -0.85 10.65
N ILE A 250 13.46 0.45 10.92
CA ILE A 250 12.87 1.53 10.14
C ILE A 250 13.97 2.13 9.28
N LEU A 251 13.81 2.04 7.96
CA LEU A 251 14.69 2.63 6.96
C LEU A 251 14.08 3.96 6.51
N VAL A 252 14.84 5.05 6.64
CA VAL A 252 14.40 6.36 6.18
C VAL A 252 14.79 6.54 4.73
N LYS A 253 13.81 6.64 3.84
CA LYS A 253 14.03 7.06 2.46
C LYS A 253 13.93 8.58 2.37
N VAL A 254 15.06 9.24 2.12
CA VAL A 254 15.15 10.69 2.00
C VAL A 254 16.16 11.08 0.92
N LYS A 255 16.04 12.30 0.39
CA LYS A 255 16.95 12.82 -0.62
C LYS A 255 18.37 12.89 -0.08
N PHE A 256 19.31 12.31 -0.82
CA PHE A 256 20.72 12.31 -0.44
C PHE A 256 21.39 13.65 -0.73
N VAL A 257 22.29 14.06 0.17
CA VAL A 257 23.16 15.23 0.05
C VAL A 257 24.56 14.80 0.46
N ALA A 258 25.56 15.03 -0.40
CA ALA A 258 26.95 14.81 -0.01
C ALA A 258 27.34 15.77 1.12
N ALA A 259 28.02 15.27 2.17
CA ALA A 259 28.34 16.02 3.38
C ALA A 259 29.04 17.37 3.11
N GLN A 260 29.97 17.41 2.14
CA GLN A 260 30.65 18.64 1.74
C GLN A 260 29.69 19.71 1.18
N LYS A 261 28.68 19.30 0.41
CA LYS A 261 27.64 20.20 -0.12
C LYS A 261 26.61 20.60 0.93
N ALA A 262 26.39 19.76 1.95
CA ALA A 262 25.49 20.08 3.06
C ALA A 262 26.09 21.13 4.00
N ARG A 263 27.37 21.00 4.36
CA ARG A 263 28.08 21.95 5.23
C ARG A 263 28.23 23.34 4.60
N ALA A 264 28.57 23.40 3.31
CA ALA A 264 28.66 24.66 2.59
C ALA A 264 27.30 25.41 2.51
N ALA A 265 26.17 24.69 2.51
CA ALA A 265 24.85 25.31 2.48
C ALA A 265 24.37 25.81 3.87
N GLN A 266 24.97 25.33 4.96
CA GLN A 266 24.61 25.70 6.34
C GLN A 266 25.45 26.85 6.90
N ALA A 267 26.73 26.98 6.50
CA ALA A 267 27.64 28.00 7.01
C ALA A 267 27.27 29.45 6.60
N ASP A 268 26.65 29.64 5.43
CA ASP A 268 26.27 30.96 4.90
C ASP A 268 25.00 31.58 5.52
N ASN A 269 24.34 30.91 6.47
CA ASN A 269 23.15 31.45 7.14
C ASN A 269 23.46 32.17 8.46
N ASP A 270 24.71 32.15 8.94
CA ASP A 270 25.11 32.74 10.22
C ASP A 270 25.94 34.03 10.08
N ASP A 271 26.32 34.45 8.87
CA ASP A 271 27.08 35.70 8.64
C ASP A 271 26.22 36.76 7.91
N GLU A 272 25.51 37.59 8.69
CA GLU A 272 25.22 38.96 8.27
C GLU A 272 26.49 39.80 8.43
N GLU A 273 26.85 40.53 7.37
CA GLU A 273 27.97 41.49 7.22
C GLU A 273 29.30 40.95 6.65
N SER A 274 29.48 41.05 5.33
CA SER A 274 30.36 42.07 4.73
C SER A 274 30.46 41.97 3.20
N SER A 275 30.90 43.07 2.60
CA SER A 275 30.71 43.51 1.22
C SER A 275 31.66 42.91 0.16
N ALA A 276 31.07 42.67 -1.02
CA ALA A 276 31.56 42.89 -2.39
C ALA A 276 32.90 42.26 -2.88
N ALA A 277 32.78 41.35 -3.85
CA ALA A 277 33.42 41.45 -5.17
C ALA A 277 32.87 40.35 -6.12
N ASP A 278 32.60 40.74 -7.36
CA ASP A 278 32.07 39.92 -8.44
C ASP A 278 33.05 38.81 -8.89
N GLU A 279 32.64 37.55 -8.79
CA GLU A 279 33.05 36.47 -9.70
C GLU A 279 31.82 35.60 -10.03
N GLU A 280 31.54 35.44 -11.32
CA GLU A 280 30.46 34.60 -11.86
C GLU A 280 30.72 33.11 -11.56
N VAL A 281 30.29 32.65 -10.38
CA VAL A 281 30.15 31.22 -10.09
C VAL A 281 28.72 30.81 -10.39
N GLU A 282 28.57 29.90 -11.34
CA GLU A 282 27.32 29.24 -11.71
C GLU A 282 26.60 28.77 -10.43
N ALA A 283 25.49 29.42 -10.06
CA ALA A 283 24.82 29.26 -8.79
C ALA A 283 24.37 27.79 -8.59
N THR A 284 25.18 27.02 -7.88
CA THR A 284 24.82 25.66 -7.47
C THR A 284 23.65 25.77 -6.49
N LYS A 285 22.45 25.44 -6.95
CA LYS A 285 21.22 25.48 -6.12
C LYS A 285 21.47 24.78 -4.78
N LYS A 286 21.40 25.55 -3.68
CA LYS A 286 21.57 25.08 -2.30
C LYS A 286 20.66 23.87 -2.04
N SER A 287 21.18 22.86 -1.32
CA SER A 287 20.38 21.69 -0.95
C SER A 287 19.31 22.11 0.06
N LYS A 288 18.06 21.70 -0.17
CA LYS A 288 16.96 21.91 0.78
C LYS A 288 16.98 20.96 1.98
N ILE A 289 17.90 19.99 2.04
CA ILE A 289 17.95 18.96 3.09
C ILE A 289 19.21 19.15 3.94
N ILE A 290 19.06 19.16 5.27
CA ILE A 290 20.18 19.27 6.23
C ILE A 290 21.02 17.98 6.28
N GLU A 291 22.31 18.10 6.65
CA GLU A 291 23.24 16.95 6.74
C GLU A 291 22.68 15.84 7.64
N ARG A 292 22.15 16.22 8.82
CA ARG A 292 21.60 15.28 9.81
C ARG A 292 20.47 14.43 9.22
N LEU A 293 19.48 15.04 8.58
CA LEU A 293 18.36 14.33 7.96
C LEU A 293 18.82 13.50 6.76
N GLY A 294 19.66 14.06 5.89
CA GLY A 294 20.21 13.34 4.73
C GLY A 294 21.01 12.09 5.11
N SER A 295 21.72 12.14 6.25
CA SER A 295 22.52 11.02 6.77
C SER A 295 21.69 9.83 7.26
N MET A 296 20.40 10.05 7.57
CA MET A 296 19.49 8.97 7.97
C MET A 296 19.09 8.06 6.79
N GLY A 297 19.35 8.49 5.55
CA GLY A 297 19.17 7.72 4.32
C GLY A 297 20.18 6.58 4.17
N ILE A 298 20.12 5.58 5.04
CA ILE A 298 20.95 4.37 4.98
C ILE A 298 20.23 3.33 4.12
N PHE A 299 20.89 2.82 3.07
CA PHE A 299 20.36 1.88 2.07
C PHE A 299 19.18 2.35 1.19
N THR A 300 18.51 3.45 1.55
CA THR A 300 17.34 3.97 0.81
C THR A 300 17.49 5.45 0.43
N ARG A 301 18.56 5.79 -0.30
CA ARG A 301 18.86 7.19 -0.69
C ARG A 301 18.05 7.59 -1.91
N ALA A 302 17.23 8.63 -1.80
CA ALA A 302 16.50 9.13 -2.95
C ALA A 302 17.40 9.98 -3.86
N PHE A 303 17.51 9.55 -5.13
CA PHE A 303 18.22 10.27 -6.19
C PHE A 303 17.23 10.70 -7.28
N HIS A 304 17.62 11.73 -8.04
CA HIS A 304 16.86 12.13 -9.21
C HIS A 304 17.19 11.21 -10.39
N PHE A 305 16.17 10.63 -11.02
CA PHE A 305 16.37 9.81 -12.20
C PHE A 305 16.74 10.67 -13.41
N ARG A 306 17.90 10.41 -14.01
CA ARG A 306 18.39 11.08 -15.23
C ARG A 306 18.51 10.13 -16.44
N GLY A 307 18.22 8.85 -16.23
CA GLY A 307 18.42 7.78 -17.20
C GLY A 307 19.13 6.58 -16.56
N PHE A 308 19.01 5.41 -17.18
CA PHE A 308 19.63 4.18 -16.69
C PHE A 308 21.16 4.13 -16.87
N ASP A 309 21.71 4.99 -17.73
CA ASP A 309 23.15 5.09 -17.99
C ASP A 309 23.84 6.15 -17.08
N ASP A 310 23.08 6.84 -16.22
CA ASP A 310 23.63 7.81 -15.27
C ASP A 310 24.45 7.09 -14.17
N PRO A 311 25.63 7.61 -13.76
CA PRO A 311 26.45 6.98 -12.72
C PRO A 311 25.74 6.77 -11.38
N THR A 312 24.72 7.56 -11.06
CA THR A 312 23.92 7.34 -9.84
C THR A 312 23.10 6.06 -9.88
N ALA A 313 22.79 5.55 -11.08
CA ALA A 313 22.06 4.29 -11.29
C ALA A 313 22.89 3.03 -10.97
N THR A 314 24.17 3.18 -10.61
CA THR A 314 25.04 2.06 -10.18
C THR A 314 25.32 2.07 -8.68
N ILE A 315 24.87 3.09 -7.94
CA ILE A 315 25.06 3.19 -6.48
C ILE A 315 24.10 2.22 -5.79
N PRO A 316 24.52 1.15 -5.10
CA PRO A 316 23.61 0.15 -4.52
C PRO A 316 22.45 0.74 -3.70
N THR A 317 22.71 1.81 -2.96
CA THR A 317 21.75 2.44 -2.03
C THR A 317 20.78 3.42 -2.68
N HIS A 318 20.87 3.67 -3.99
CA HIS A 318 19.97 4.62 -4.64
C HIS A 318 18.55 4.05 -4.76
N VAL A 319 17.58 4.95 -4.69
CA VAL A 319 16.17 4.70 -4.94
C VAL A 319 15.67 5.75 -5.91
N PHE A 320 15.29 5.34 -7.12
CA PHE A 320 14.60 6.22 -8.05
C PHE A 320 13.10 6.18 -7.80
N SER A 321 12.45 7.34 -7.89
CA SER A 321 10.99 7.47 -7.80
C SER A 321 10.45 8.06 -9.10
N LEU A 322 9.61 7.30 -9.80
CA LEU A 322 9.01 7.68 -11.08
C LEU A 322 7.49 7.70 -10.95
N GLY A 323 6.88 8.79 -11.39
CA GLY A 323 5.43 8.87 -11.50
C GLY A 323 4.94 7.93 -12.61
N GLU A 324 3.75 7.39 -12.41
CA GLU A 324 3.08 6.41 -13.28
C GLU A 324 3.29 6.66 -14.78
N SER A 325 3.04 7.86 -15.28
CA SER A 325 3.18 8.16 -16.71
C SER A 325 4.59 7.95 -17.25
N LYS A 326 5.62 8.41 -16.52
CA LYS A 326 7.02 8.24 -16.93
C LYS A 326 7.46 6.79 -16.86
N LEU A 327 6.94 6.06 -15.88
CA LEU A 327 7.30 4.67 -15.71
C LEU A 327 6.61 3.78 -16.74
N LEU A 328 5.36 4.09 -17.13
CA LEU A 328 4.69 3.44 -18.26
C LEU A 328 5.48 3.67 -19.55
N GLU A 329 5.88 4.92 -19.85
CA GLU A 329 6.74 5.24 -20.98
C GLU A 329 8.05 4.42 -20.95
N ALA A 330 8.71 4.32 -19.80
CA ALA A 330 9.90 3.48 -19.65
C ALA A 330 9.63 1.98 -19.87
N CYS A 331 8.45 1.47 -19.51
CA CYS A 331 8.05 0.09 -19.80
C CYS A 331 7.88 -0.15 -21.31
N GLU A 332 7.41 0.84 -22.06
CA GLU A 332 7.16 0.71 -23.50
C GLU A 332 8.44 0.97 -24.32
N GLU A 333 9.23 1.97 -23.95
CA GLU A 333 10.39 2.42 -24.72
C GLU A 333 11.71 1.76 -24.30
N GLN A 334 11.87 1.42 -23.01
CA GLN A 334 13.14 0.92 -22.45
C GLN A 334 12.96 -0.28 -21.49
N PRO A 335 12.15 -1.31 -21.82
CA PRO A 335 11.83 -2.40 -20.91
C PRO A 335 13.07 -3.16 -20.43
N GLU A 336 14.04 -3.44 -21.30
CA GLU A 336 15.25 -4.19 -20.93
C GLU A 336 16.12 -3.44 -19.92
N LYS A 337 16.30 -2.12 -20.11
CA LYS A 337 17.07 -1.29 -19.18
C LYS A 337 16.38 -1.16 -17.83
N LEU A 338 15.05 -0.95 -17.85
CA LEU A 338 14.23 -0.88 -16.66
C LEU A 338 14.28 -2.20 -15.86
N PHE A 339 14.08 -3.33 -16.54
CA PHE A 339 14.16 -4.65 -15.92
C PHE A 339 15.54 -4.92 -15.32
N LYS A 340 16.61 -4.71 -16.10
CA LYS A 340 18.00 -4.92 -15.65
C LYS A 340 18.35 -4.08 -14.44
N HIS A 341 17.93 -2.82 -14.42
CA HIS A 341 18.08 -1.95 -13.25
C HIS A 341 17.41 -2.56 -12.02
N ASN A 342 16.14 -2.98 -12.17
CA ASN A 342 15.34 -3.48 -11.05
C ASN A 342 15.76 -4.88 -10.56
N LEU A 343 16.68 -5.57 -11.23
CA LEU A 343 17.32 -6.78 -10.66
C LEU A 343 18.17 -6.44 -9.43
N HIS A 344 18.81 -5.26 -9.43
CA HIS A 344 19.84 -4.91 -8.45
C HIS A 344 19.49 -3.71 -7.57
N TYR A 345 18.61 -2.82 -8.03
CA TYR A 345 18.36 -1.53 -7.38
C TYR A 345 16.89 -1.28 -7.14
N LEU A 346 16.58 -0.46 -6.12
CA LEU A 346 15.20 -0.15 -5.75
C LEU A 346 14.61 0.94 -6.65
N MET A 347 13.40 0.69 -7.12
CA MET A 347 12.59 1.69 -7.80
C MET A 347 11.22 1.83 -7.15
N ARG A 348 10.74 3.07 -7.07
CA ARG A 348 9.40 3.43 -6.60
C ARG A 348 8.53 3.93 -7.76
N ALA A 349 7.37 3.32 -7.91
CA ALA A 349 6.27 3.82 -8.74
C ALA A 349 5.22 4.50 -7.86
N TYR A 350 4.61 5.59 -8.34
CA TYR A 350 3.51 6.25 -7.63
C TYR A 350 2.45 6.83 -8.58
N PRO A 351 1.19 6.98 -8.14
CA PRO A 351 0.10 7.44 -8.99
C PRO A 351 0.33 8.86 -9.51
N LYS A 352 -0.06 9.15 -10.77
CA LYS A 352 0.03 10.51 -11.33
C LYS A 352 -0.85 11.51 -10.58
N GLY A 353 -0.40 12.76 -10.47
CA GLY A 353 -1.11 13.84 -9.75
C GLY A 353 -2.52 14.15 -10.30
N THR A 354 -2.84 13.78 -11.55
CA THR A 354 -4.20 13.92 -12.10
C THR A 354 -5.21 12.95 -11.51
N ARG A 355 -4.79 11.98 -10.68
CA ARG A 355 -5.65 11.05 -9.94
C ARG A 355 -6.25 11.68 -8.68
N LEU A 356 -6.93 12.82 -8.86
CA LEU A 356 -7.49 13.64 -7.78
C LEU A 356 -8.45 12.88 -6.86
N ARG A 357 -9.17 11.89 -7.40
CA ARG A 357 -10.09 11.00 -6.66
C ARG A 357 -9.37 9.81 -6.01
N SER A 358 -8.04 9.82 -5.94
CA SER A 358 -7.19 8.73 -5.40
C SER A 358 -7.42 7.38 -6.08
N THR A 359 -7.77 7.37 -7.37
CA THR A 359 -7.80 6.13 -8.17
C THR A 359 -6.41 5.54 -8.27
N ASN A 360 -6.27 4.22 -8.28
CA ASN A 360 -4.96 3.59 -8.43
C ASN A 360 -4.59 3.27 -9.88
N LEU A 361 -3.27 3.26 -10.13
CA LEU A 361 -2.66 2.62 -11.30
C LEU A 361 -2.84 1.10 -11.22
N ASP A 362 -2.74 0.41 -12.35
CA ASP A 362 -2.55 -1.05 -12.33
C ASP A 362 -1.12 -1.38 -11.84
N PRO A 363 -0.93 -2.09 -10.72
CA PRO A 363 0.41 -2.40 -10.25
C PRO A 363 1.14 -3.45 -11.09
N THR A 364 0.41 -4.30 -11.83
CA THR A 364 1.00 -5.50 -12.44
C THR A 364 2.04 -5.22 -13.53
N PRO A 365 1.90 -4.22 -14.43
CA PRO A 365 2.94 -3.94 -15.42
C PRO A 365 4.27 -3.54 -14.78
N PHE A 366 4.21 -2.84 -13.64
CA PHE A 366 5.41 -2.42 -12.91
C PHE A 366 6.08 -3.60 -12.19
N TRP A 367 5.30 -4.49 -11.57
CA TRP A 367 5.84 -5.72 -11.00
C TRP A 367 6.48 -6.63 -12.07
N ARG A 368 5.92 -6.69 -13.28
CA ARG A 368 6.50 -7.43 -14.42
C ARG A 368 7.82 -6.84 -14.92
N GLN A 369 8.09 -5.56 -14.63
CA GLN A 369 9.38 -4.91 -14.83
C GLN A 369 10.29 -4.96 -13.58
N GLY A 370 9.91 -5.74 -12.56
CA GLY A 370 10.70 -5.92 -11.35
C GLY A 370 10.65 -4.76 -10.35
N VAL A 371 9.79 -3.76 -10.55
CA VAL A 371 9.68 -2.60 -9.65
C VAL A 371 9.20 -3.06 -8.26
N GLN A 372 9.96 -2.71 -7.23
CA GLN A 372 9.75 -3.22 -5.87
C GLN A 372 8.70 -2.43 -5.10
N ILE A 373 8.77 -1.10 -5.17
CA ILE A 373 7.96 -0.18 -4.35
C ILE A 373 6.86 0.41 -5.24
N VAL A 374 5.80 -0.37 -5.51
CA VAL A 374 4.65 0.12 -6.28
C VAL A 374 3.62 0.72 -5.32
N ALA A 375 3.69 2.03 -5.11
CA ALA A 375 2.90 2.72 -4.11
C ALA A 375 1.45 2.97 -4.58
N LEU A 376 0.47 2.57 -3.77
CA LEU A 376 -0.97 2.73 -4.05
C LEU A 376 -1.66 3.59 -2.99
N ASN A 377 -2.76 4.24 -3.36
CA ASN A 377 -3.66 4.91 -2.43
C ASN A 377 -4.51 3.86 -1.67
N TYR A 378 -4.15 3.56 -0.43
CA TYR A 378 -4.76 2.47 0.37
C TYR A 378 -6.20 2.76 0.79
N GLN A 379 -6.56 4.03 0.94
CA GLN A 379 -7.87 4.50 1.36
C GLN A 379 -8.99 4.19 0.34
N ARG A 380 -8.65 3.67 -0.84
CA ARG A 380 -9.61 3.35 -1.90
C ARG A 380 -9.61 1.87 -2.21
N LEU A 381 -10.71 1.18 -1.93
CA LEU A 381 -10.90 -0.16 -2.47
C LEU A 381 -11.16 -0.10 -3.98
N ASP A 382 -10.22 -0.61 -4.75
CA ASP A 382 -10.36 -0.85 -6.18
C ASP A 382 -9.63 -2.12 -6.59
N ALA A 383 -9.64 -2.43 -7.89
CA ALA A 383 -8.98 -3.62 -8.40
C ALA A 383 -7.50 -3.67 -8.02
N ALA A 384 -6.79 -2.54 -8.12
CA ALA A 384 -5.37 -2.47 -7.80
C ALA A 384 -5.07 -2.86 -6.35
N ASN A 385 -5.84 -2.35 -5.39
CA ASN A 385 -5.65 -2.73 -3.99
C ASN A 385 -6.08 -4.17 -3.69
N MET A 386 -7.06 -4.74 -4.39
CA MET A 386 -7.37 -6.17 -4.26
C MET A 386 -6.22 -7.05 -4.77
N LEU A 387 -5.57 -6.66 -5.88
CA LEU A 387 -4.37 -7.34 -6.38
C LEU A 387 -3.19 -7.18 -5.42
N ASN A 388 -2.98 -5.96 -4.88
CA ASN A 388 -1.95 -5.70 -3.87
C ASN A 388 -2.18 -6.55 -2.61
N PHE A 389 -3.41 -6.63 -2.13
CA PHE A 389 -3.76 -7.52 -1.02
C PHE A 389 -3.37 -8.96 -1.31
N ALA A 390 -3.79 -9.51 -2.45
CA ALA A 390 -3.48 -10.89 -2.85
C ALA A 390 -1.97 -11.15 -3.07
N GLN A 391 -1.24 -10.14 -3.55
CA GLN A 391 0.22 -10.23 -3.71
C GLN A 391 0.89 -10.43 -2.36
N PHE A 392 0.46 -9.71 -1.32
CA PHE A 392 1.16 -9.62 -0.03
C PHE A 392 0.51 -10.40 1.12
N GLU A 393 -0.65 -11.03 0.92
CA GLU A 393 -1.36 -11.79 1.97
C GLU A 393 -0.48 -12.89 2.59
N SER A 394 -0.36 -12.89 3.91
CA SER A 394 0.47 -13.83 4.69
C SER A 394 1.97 -13.81 4.37
N THR A 395 2.49 -12.72 3.80
CA THR A 395 3.92 -12.59 3.44
C THR A 395 4.70 -11.64 4.35
N GLY A 396 4.02 -11.01 5.30
CA GLY A 396 4.60 -9.93 6.11
C GLY A 396 4.91 -8.65 5.29
N GLY A 397 4.35 -8.53 4.08
CA GLY A 397 4.48 -7.37 3.20
C GLY A 397 5.71 -7.36 2.30
N TYR A 398 6.47 -8.46 2.26
CA TYR A 398 7.60 -8.68 1.36
C TYR A 398 7.41 -9.99 0.60
N VAL A 399 7.58 -9.96 -0.71
CA VAL A 399 7.49 -11.14 -1.58
C VAL A 399 8.74 -11.27 -2.39
N LEU A 400 9.47 -12.39 -2.23
CA LEU A 400 10.63 -12.66 -3.07
C LEU A 400 10.19 -12.71 -4.54
N LYS A 401 10.93 -12.03 -5.39
CA LYS A 401 10.70 -12.03 -6.83
C LYS A 401 10.89 -13.46 -7.39
N PRO A 402 10.17 -13.83 -8.47
CA PRO A 402 10.33 -15.14 -9.11
C PRO A 402 11.75 -15.36 -9.63
N LYS A 403 12.17 -16.61 -9.83
CA LYS A 403 13.55 -16.98 -10.23
C LYS A 403 14.11 -16.17 -11.42
N GLY A 404 13.30 -15.85 -12.44
CA GLY A 404 13.74 -15.04 -13.59
C GLY A 404 13.90 -13.54 -13.32
N TYR A 405 13.50 -13.09 -12.14
CA TYR A 405 13.53 -11.70 -11.67
C TYR A 405 14.59 -11.48 -10.57
N LEU A 406 15.39 -12.51 -10.29
CA LEU A 406 16.53 -12.45 -9.39
C LEU A 406 17.81 -12.38 -10.23
N PRO A 407 18.81 -11.61 -9.82
CA PRO A 407 20.06 -11.51 -10.57
C PRO A 407 20.79 -12.86 -10.59
N VAL A 408 21.41 -13.17 -11.71
CA VAL A 408 22.32 -14.30 -11.89
C VAL A 408 23.78 -13.82 -11.96
N GLU A 409 24.73 -14.76 -11.92
CA GLU A 409 26.15 -14.44 -12.10
C GLU A 409 26.41 -13.74 -13.44
N GLU A 410 27.37 -12.80 -13.49
CA GLU A 410 27.61 -11.89 -14.63
C GLU A 410 27.87 -12.59 -15.99
N LYS A 411 28.17 -13.90 -16.00
CA LYS A 411 28.46 -14.68 -17.20
C LYS A 411 27.29 -15.57 -17.66
N VAL A 412 26.17 -15.53 -16.94
CA VAL A 412 24.97 -16.30 -17.25
C VAL A 412 23.92 -15.36 -17.84
N GLU A 413 23.29 -15.77 -18.95
CA GLU A 413 22.17 -15.02 -19.50
C GLU A 413 21.02 -14.99 -18.49
N GLN A 414 20.42 -13.81 -18.28
CA GLN A 414 19.33 -13.66 -17.32
C GLN A 414 18.17 -14.60 -17.70
N PRO A 415 17.76 -15.53 -16.82
CA PRO A 415 16.68 -16.44 -17.13
C PRO A 415 15.39 -15.68 -17.39
N LYS A 416 14.68 -16.06 -18.46
CA LYS A 416 13.33 -15.55 -18.71
C LYS A 416 12.40 -15.96 -17.56
N ALA A 417 11.35 -15.16 -17.36
CA ALA A 417 10.26 -15.53 -16.47
C ALA A 417 9.71 -16.92 -16.87
N GLY A 418 9.48 -17.79 -15.88
CA GLY A 418 8.93 -19.13 -16.10
C GLY A 418 7.45 -19.07 -16.48
N ARG A 419 7.17 -18.73 -17.74
CA ARG A 419 5.82 -18.58 -18.27
C ARG A 419 5.14 -19.94 -18.43
N LYS A 420 3.84 -19.96 -18.19
CA LYS A 420 2.98 -21.15 -18.28
C LYS A 420 1.71 -20.82 -19.04
N SER A 421 1.10 -21.86 -19.58
CA SER A 421 -0.28 -21.85 -20.03
C SER A 421 -1.20 -22.41 -18.93
N LEU A 422 -2.45 -21.95 -18.93
CA LEU A 422 -3.44 -22.16 -17.89
C LEU A 422 -4.81 -22.46 -18.50
N ASP A 423 -5.39 -23.54 -18.02
CA ASP A 423 -6.82 -23.80 -18.06
C ASP A 423 -7.38 -23.72 -16.63
N LEU A 424 -8.22 -22.72 -16.37
CA LEU A 424 -8.85 -22.48 -15.07
C LEU A 424 -10.37 -22.69 -15.18
N CYS A 425 -10.88 -23.64 -14.41
CA CYS A 425 -12.30 -23.94 -14.30
C CYS A 425 -12.76 -23.58 -12.89
N ILE A 426 -13.78 -22.72 -12.78
CA ILE A 426 -14.36 -22.32 -11.50
C ILE A 426 -15.85 -22.67 -11.53
N ARG A 427 -16.24 -23.75 -10.84
CA ARG A 427 -17.66 -24.04 -10.62
C ARG A 427 -18.14 -23.28 -9.41
N VAL A 428 -19.12 -22.41 -9.59
CA VAL A 428 -19.74 -21.63 -8.53
C VAL A 428 -21.00 -22.36 -8.11
N TYR A 429 -21.03 -22.91 -6.89
CA TYR A 429 -22.17 -23.69 -6.41
C TYR A 429 -23.22 -22.81 -5.75
N ALA A 430 -22.84 -22.08 -4.72
CA ALA A 430 -23.76 -21.27 -3.93
C ALA A 430 -23.02 -20.18 -3.16
N ALA A 431 -23.72 -19.13 -2.76
CA ALA A 431 -23.25 -18.18 -1.77
C ALA A 431 -24.20 -18.14 -0.56
N GLN A 432 -23.76 -17.57 0.55
CA GLN A 432 -24.60 -17.37 1.72
C GLN A 432 -24.34 -16.04 2.41
N ALA A 433 -25.34 -15.58 3.16
CA ALA A 433 -25.29 -14.37 3.98
C ALA A 433 -24.86 -13.12 3.19
N LEU A 434 -25.31 -12.99 1.94
CA LEU A 434 -24.99 -11.84 1.11
C LEU A 434 -25.73 -10.57 1.57
N GLY A 435 -24.97 -9.50 1.78
CA GLY A 435 -25.48 -8.18 2.12
C GLY A 435 -25.89 -8.01 3.58
N THR A 436 -25.72 -6.80 4.10
CA THR A 436 -26.11 -6.39 5.46
C THR A 436 -27.22 -5.33 5.47
N SER A 437 -27.68 -4.90 4.29
CA SER A 437 -28.80 -3.96 4.13
C SER A 437 -30.13 -4.64 4.50
N ASN A 438 -31.24 -3.89 4.51
CA ASN A 438 -32.58 -4.47 4.67
C ASN A 438 -33.15 -5.02 3.34
N SER A 439 -32.68 -4.52 2.20
CA SER A 439 -33.06 -5.03 0.89
C SER A 439 -32.45 -6.42 0.65
N VAL A 440 -33.18 -7.27 -0.06
CA VAL A 440 -32.61 -8.49 -0.65
C VAL A 440 -31.83 -8.07 -1.89
N PRO A 441 -30.57 -8.51 -2.07
CA PRO A 441 -29.77 -8.14 -3.24
C PRO A 441 -30.14 -8.96 -4.47
N ASP A 442 -29.93 -8.38 -5.65
CA ASP A 442 -29.89 -9.06 -6.93
C ASP A 442 -28.48 -9.61 -7.16
N ALA A 443 -28.19 -10.74 -6.52
CA ALA A 443 -26.83 -11.24 -6.35
C ALA A 443 -26.30 -12.00 -7.57
N TYR A 444 -25.12 -11.60 -8.06
CA TYR A 444 -24.33 -12.39 -9.01
C TYR A 444 -22.85 -12.43 -8.65
N VAL A 445 -22.16 -13.48 -9.12
CA VAL A 445 -20.73 -13.67 -8.91
C VAL A 445 -20.00 -13.33 -10.20
N LYS A 446 -18.95 -12.51 -10.07
CA LYS A 446 -18.04 -12.13 -11.15
C LYS A 446 -16.64 -12.64 -10.84
N CYS A 447 -16.07 -13.38 -11.78
CA CYS A 447 -14.66 -13.77 -11.75
C CYS A 447 -13.89 -13.01 -12.83
N GLU A 448 -12.78 -12.37 -12.44
CA GLU A 448 -11.88 -11.63 -13.34
C GLU A 448 -10.45 -12.19 -13.22
N LEU A 449 -9.86 -12.56 -14.36
CA LEU A 449 -8.46 -13.02 -14.44
C LEU A 449 -7.57 -11.86 -14.89
N HIS A 450 -6.59 -11.51 -14.05
CA HIS A 450 -5.63 -10.46 -14.26
C HIS A 450 -4.28 -11.07 -14.64
N ILE A 451 -3.92 -10.95 -15.91
CA ILE A 451 -2.70 -11.52 -16.50
C ILE A 451 -2.00 -10.44 -17.33
N GLU A 452 -0.82 -10.75 -17.84
CA GLU A 452 -0.17 -9.91 -18.83
C GLU A 452 -0.97 -9.91 -20.13
N SER A 453 -1.20 -8.73 -20.69
CA SER A 453 -1.97 -8.63 -21.93
C SER A 453 -1.16 -9.11 -23.13
N LYS A 454 -1.84 -9.57 -24.18
CA LYS A 454 -1.18 -9.90 -25.44
C LYS A 454 -0.40 -8.71 -26.03
N ALA A 455 -0.94 -7.49 -25.89
CA ALA A 455 -0.27 -6.27 -26.38
C ALA A 455 0.98 -5.92 -25.56
N GLU A 456 0.93 -6.12 -24.25
CA GLU A 456 2.08 -5.92 -23.35
C GLU A 456 3.16 -6.94 -23.65
N PHE A 457 2.79 -8.22 -23.80
CA PHE A 457 3.73 -9.30 -24.08
C PHE A 457 4.38 -9.20 -25.47
N GLU A 458 3.59 -9.02 -26.54
CA GLU A 458 4.10 -9.10 -27.91
C GLU A 458 4.67 -7.78 -28.43
N LYS A 459 4.22 -6.65 -27.88
CA LYS A 459 4.51 -5.32 -28.43
C LYS A 459 5.07 -4.34 -27.40
N ASN A 460 5.23 -4.75 -26.14
CA ASN A 460 5.55 -3.87 -25.03
C ASN A 460 4.60 -2.66 -24.93
N VAL A 461 3.32 -2.82 -25.30
CA VAL A 461 2.32 -1.74 -25.22
C VAL A 461 1.41 -2.01 -24.03
N ILE A 462 1.32 -1.07 -23.09
CA ILE A 462 0.46 -1.21 -21.92
C ILE A 462 -0.93 -0.67 -22.28
N PRO A 463 -1.96 -1.53 -22.36
CA PRO A 463 -3.28 -1.07 -22.76
C PRO A 463 -3.85 -0.01 -21.82
N LYS A 464 -4.61 0.94 -22.38
CA LYS A 464 -5.43 1.91 -21.63
C LYS A 464 -4.61 2.77 -20.66
N GLU A 465 -3.36 3.10 -21.00
CA GLU A 465 -2.49 3.94 -20.18
C GLU A 465 -2.35 3.43 -18.72
N GLY A 466 -2.30 2.11 -18.52
CA GLY A 466 -2.15 1.50 -17.19
C GLY A 466 -3.38 1.66 -16.27
N GLN A 467 -4.56 2.01 -16.82
CA GLN A 467 -5.79 2.07 -16.02
C GLN A 467 -6.29 0.67 -15.63
N ASN A 468 -6.37 0.41 -14.33
CA ASN A 468 -6.95 -0.83 -13.82
C ASN A 468 -8.49 -0.81 -13.91
N LYS A 469 -9.07 -1.46 -14.93
CA LYS A 469 -10.54 -1.64 -15.09
C LYS A 469 -10.98 -3.11 -14.93
N GLY A 470 -10.21 -3.91 -14.20
CA GLY A 470 -10.44 -5.34 -14.01
C GLY A 470 -9.70 -6.20 -15.03
N GLY A 471 -9.66 -7.51 -14.78
CA GLY A 471 -8.93 -8.49 -15.58
C GLY A 471 -9.39 -8.57 -17.04
N GLU A 472 -8.52 -9.02 -17.94
CA GLU A 472 -8.84 -9.14 -19.37
C GLU A 472 -9.92 -10.18 -19.61
N TRP A 473 -9.86 -11.27 -18.86
CA TRP A 473 -10.85 -12.34 -18.93
C TRP A 473 -11.88 -12.14 -17.83
N LYS A 474 -13.15 -12.13 -18.22
CA LYS A 474 -14.28 -11.93 -17.31
C LYS A 474 -15.33 -12.99 -17.56
N ARG A 475 -15.83 -13.56 -16.47
CA ARG A 475 -16.98 -14.48 -16.44
C ARG A 475 -17.89 -14.07 -15.30
N ARG A 476 -19.19 -14.32 -15.45
CA ARG A 476 -20.16 -14.10 -14.39
C ARG A 476 -21.25 -15.17 -14.40
N THR A 477 -21.83 -15.42 -13.23
CA THR A 477 -23.04 -16.22 -13.07
C THR A 477 -24.28 -15.43 -13.47
N ARG A 478 -25.43 -16.09 -13.45
CA ARG A 478 -26.75 -15.44 -13.47
C ARG A 478 -26.99 -14.65 -12.18
N VAL A 479 -27.99 -13.79 -12.23
CA VAL A 479 -28.45 -12.95 -11.11
C VAL A 479 -29.56 -13.69 -10.37
N HIS A 480 -29.53 -13.65 -9.04
CA HIS A 480 -30.53 -14.25 -8.17
C HIS A 480 -30.92 -13.29 -7.06
N GLU A 481 -32.21 -13.00 -6.92
CA GLU A 481 -32.76 -12.12 -5.87
C GLU A 481 -32.84 -12.87 -4.53
N THR A 482 -31.70 -13.07 -3.87
CA THR A 482 -31.62 -13.76 -2.57
C THR A 482 -30.27 -13.51 -1.89
N ARG A 483 -30.23 -13.73 -0.57
CA ARG A 483 -28.98 -13.68 0.22
C ARG A 483 -28.19 -14.98 0.17
N ASP A 484 -28.85 -16.08 -0.21
CA ASP A 484 -28.28 -17.42 -0.22
C ASP A 484 -28.47 -18.07 -1.60
N PRO A 485 -27.92 -17.48 -2.69
CA PRO A 485 -28.17 -17.94 -4.05
C PRO A 485 -27.53 -19.29 -4.33
N GLU A 486 -28.27 -20.16 -5.03
CA GLU A 486 -27.77 -21.36 -5.69
C GLU A 486 -27.53 -21.07 -7.17
N TYR A 487 -26.29 -21.28 -7.63
CA TYR A 487 -25.89 -21.05 -9.02
C TYR A 487 -25.71 -22.38 -9.77
N ASP A 488 -24.83 -23.25 -9.25
CA ASP A 488 -24.30 -24.44 -9.95
C ASP A 488 -23.82 -24.16 -11.38
N GLU A 489 -23.06 -23.08 -11.57
CA GLU A 489 -22.60 -22.59 -12.86
C GLU A 489 -21.08 -22.75 -13.03
N MET A 490 -20.64 -23.12 -14.24
CA MET A 490 -19.22 -23.20 -14.58
C MET A 490 -18.72 -21.90 -15.22
N LEU A 491 -17.66 -21.32 -14.67
CA LEU A 491 -16.95 -20.16 -15.22
C LEU A 491 -15.58 -20.60 -15.74
N ASP A 492 -15.51 -20.86 -17.05
CA ASP A 492 -14.30 -21.37 -17.71
C ASP A 492 -13.41 -20.28 -18.31
N PHE A 493 -12.12 -20.39 -18.02
CA PHE A 493 -11.02 -19.61 -18.56
C PHE A 493 -10.06 -20.59 -19.26
N LYS A 494 -10.21 -20.73 -20.57
CA LYS A 494 -9.52 -21.73 -21.38
C LYS A 494 -8.50 -21.10 -22.32
N GLY A 495 -7.38 -21.78 -22.52
CA GLY A 495 -6.33 -21.35 -23.45
C GLY A 495 -5.65 -20.05 -23.03
N VAL A 496 -5.54 -19.80 -21.73
CA VAL A 496 -4.80 -18.65 -21.21
C VAL A 496 -3.32 -18.98 -21.31
N HIS A 497 -2.55 -18.19 -22.05
CA HIS A 497 -1.14 -18.47 -22.31
C HIS A 497 -0.24 -17.34 -21.81
N SER A 498 1.05 -17.67 -21.72
CA SER A 498 2.17 -16.79 -21.41
C SER A 498 2.04 -16.08 -20.09
N ILE A 499 1.56 -16.76 -19.05
CA ILE A 499 1.37 -16.15 -17.74
C ILE A 499 2.53 -16.45 -16.80
N VAL A 500 2.93 -15.46 -16.01
CA VAL A 500 3.79 -15.65 -14.84
C VAL A 500 2.86 -15.82 -13.64
N PRO A 501 2.71 -17.04 -13.08
CA PRO A 501 1.72 -17.33 -12.04
C PRO A 501 1.82 -16.41 -10.82
N GLU A 502 3.04 -16.08 -10.41
CA GLU A 502 3.35 -15.22 -9.27
C GLU A 502 3.08 -13.72 -9.52
N LEU A 503 2.72 -13.34 -10.75
CA LEU A 503 2.37 -11.98 -11.18
C LEU A 503 1.01 -11.93 -11.87
N SER A 504 0.19 -12.97 -11.66
CA SER A 504 -1.13 -13.13 -12.23
C SER A 504 -2.13 -13.45 -11.12
N PHE A 505 -3.37 -13.00 -11.28
CA PHE A 505 -4.34 -13.02 -10.19
C PHE A 505 -5.74 -13.37 -10.67
N VAL A 506 -6.53 -13.95 -9.77
CA VAL A 506 -7.97 -14.16 -9.95
C VAL A 506 -8.73 -13.39 -8.88
N ARG A 507 -9.75 -12.64 -9.31
CA ARG A 507 -10.62 -11.85 -8.44
C ARG A 507 -12.04 -12.39 -8.48
N PHE A 508 -12.55 -12.75 -7.32
CA PHE A 508 -13.94 -13.09 -7.06
C PHE A 508 -14.64 -11.87 -6.49
N LYS A 509 -15.77 -11.48 -7.09
CA LYS A 509 -16.63 -10.42 -6.59
C LYS A 509 -18.06 -10.91 -6.57
N VAL A 510 -18.71 -10.79 -5.42
CA VAL A 510 -20.16 -10.93 -5.34
C VAL A 510 -20.75 -9.52 -5.40
N MET A 511 -21.66 -9.32 -6.32
CA MET A 511 -22.19 -8.02 -6.72
C MET A 511 -23.71 -8.02 -6.58
N ASP A 512 -24.26 -6.86 -6.28
CA ASP A 512 -25.68 -6.54 -6.33
C ASP A 512 -25.99 -5.81 -7.65
N ASP A 513 -26.79 -6.42 -8.52
CA ASP A 513 -27.18 -5.89 -9.83
C ASP A 513 -28.20 -4.76 -9.68
N ASN A 514 -27.69 -3.53 -9.58
CA ASN A 514 -28.53 -2.36 -9.46
C ASN A 514 -28.94 -1.86 -10.85
N SER A 515 -30.08 -2.31 -11.36
CA SER A 515 -30.59 -1.99 -12.72
C SER A 515 -30.52 -0.51 -13.16
N TYR A 516 -30.55 0.44 -12.21
CA TYR A 516 -30.53 1.89 -12.49
C TYR A 516 -29.32 2.64 -11.89
N GLN A 517 -28.40 1.93 -11.25
CA GLN A 517 -27.20 2.50 -10.64
C GLN A 517 -25.97 1.65 -10.94
N LYS A 518 -24.83 2.02 -10.39
CA LYS A 518 -23.65 1.16 -10.45
C LYS A 518 -23.83 0.02 -9.46
N ASP A 519 -23.56 -1.21 -9.90
CA ASP A 519 -23.59 -2.40 -9.06
C ASP A 519 -22.77 -2.22 -7.78
N SER A 520 -23.36 -2.65 -6.67
CA SER A 520 -22.73 -2.53 -5.35
C SER A 520 -21.95 -3.81 -5.02
N LEU A 521 -20.85 -3.66 -4.28
CA LEU A 521 -20.03 -4.81 -3.88
C LEU A 521 -20.62 -5.44 -2.62
N LEU A 522 -21.00 -6.71 -2.70
CA LEU A 522 -21.48 -7.48 -1.55
C LEU A 522 -20.34 -8.21 -0.83
N GLY A 523 -19.28 -8.56 -1.55
CA GLY A 523 -18.09 -9.15 -0.98
C GLY A 523 -17.05 -9.50 -2.05
N TRP A 524 -15.80 -9.70 -1.64
CA TRP A 524 -14.73 -10.07 -2.57
C TRP A 524 -13.69 -11.01 -1.96
N ALA A 525 -12.99 -11.71 -2.84
CA ALA A 525 -11.75 -12.45 -2.56
C ALA A 525 -10.81 -12.30 -3.76
N CYS A 526 -9.50 -12.32 -3.52
CA CYS A 526 -8.50 -12.21 -4.58
C CYS A 526 -7.31 -13.10 -4.25
N TYR A 527 -6.81 -13.84 -5.24
CA TYR A 527 -5.68 -14.74 -5.09
C TYR A 527 -4.65 -14.50 -6.18
N ARG A 528 -3.37 -14.59 -5.81
CA ARG A 528 -2.29 -14.86 -6.75
C ARG A 528 -2.49 -16.28 -7.30
N LEU A 529 -2.31 -16.49 -8.60
CA LEU A 529 -2.74 -17.74 -9.24
C LEU A 529 -2.00 -18.98 -8.75
N ASP A 530 -0.70 -18.85 -8.45
CA ASP A 530 0.11 -19.91 -7.83
C ASP A 530 -0.29 -20.20 -6.37
N ARG A 531 -1.10 -19.33 -5.76
CA ARG A 531 -1.57 -19.45 -4.38
C ARG A 531 -3.07 -19.68 -4.24
N MET A 532 -3.79 -19.83 -5.35
CA MET A 532 -5.23 -20.09 -5.30
C MET A 532 -5.48 -21.54 -4.81
N PRO A 533 -6.32 -21.75 -3.78
CA PRO A 533 -6.70 -23.10 -3.38
C PRO A 533 -7.47 -23.82 -4.49
N THR A 534 -7.30 -25.15 -4.57
CA THR A 534 -7.92 -26.05 -5.57
C THR A 534 -8.84 -27.06 -4.91
N GLY A 535 -9.83 -27.57 -5.65
CA GLY A 535 -10.86 -28.46 -5.14
C GLY A 535 -12.07 -27.69 -4.62
N LEU A 536 -12.87 -28.31 -3.75
CA LEU A 536 -14.00 -27.64 -3.11
C LEU A 536 -13.51 -26.68 -2.02
N VAL A 537 -13.85 -25.41 -2.15
CA VAL A 537 -13.41 -24.33 -1.27
C VAL A 537 -14.59 -23.46 -0.90
N LEU A 538 -14.70 -23.11 0.38
CA LEU A 538 -15.64 -22.08 0.84
C LEU A 538 -14.87 -20.79 1.05
N LEU A 539 -15.10 -19.80 0.18
CA LEU A 539 -14.43 -18.51 0.23
C LEU A 539 -15.12 -17.58 1.22
N HIS A 540 -14.41 -17.18 2.28
CA HIS A 540 -14.82 -16.18 3.26
C HIS A 540 -14.56 -14.79 2.67
N LEU A 541 -15.65 -14.11 2.30
CA LEU A 541 -15.58 -12.87 1.55
C LEU A 541 -15.26 -11.69 2.48
N ARG A 542 -14.57 -10.71 1.89
CA ARG A 542 -14.22 -9.45 2.55
C ARG A 542 -15.17 -8.33 2.13
N GLY A 543 -15.43 -7.42 3.06
CA GLY A 543 -16.09 -6.15 2.78
C GLY A 543 -15.14 -5.11 2.21
N GLU A 544 -15.63 -3.87 2.06
CA GLU A 544 -14.80 -2.76 1.58
C GLU A 544 -13.71 -2.33 2.55
N ASP A 545 -13.85 -2.71 3.83
CA ASP A 545 -12.89 -2.45 4.91
C ASP A 545 -11.79 -3.51 5.03
N TYR A 546 -11.71 -4.43 4.04
CA TYR A 546 -10.78 -5.57 3.98
C TYR A 546 -11.01 -6.64 5.05
N LYS A 547 -12.05 -6.52 5.89
CA LYS A 547 -12.38 -7.52 6.91
C LYS A 547 -13.38 -8.52 6.38
N ALA A 548 -13.36 -9.73 6.96
CA ALA A 548 -14.41 -10.70 6.71
C ALA A 548 -15.78 -10.09 7.06
N ASN A 549 -16.73 -10.16 6.13
CA ASN A 549 -18.06 -9.56 6.30
C ASN A 549 -19.16 -10.59 6.61
N GLY A 550 -18.79 -11.85 6.83
CA GLY A 550 -19.70 -12.96 7.11
C GLY A 550 -20.27 -13.66 5.87
N ALA A 551 -20.20 -13.02 4.69
CA ALA A 551 -20.61 -13.63 3.44
C ALA A 551 -19.63 -14.73 3.02
N LYS A 552 -20.15 -15.83 2.47
CA LYS A 552 -19.34 -16.96 2.00
C LYS A 552 -19.73 -17.39 0.59
N LEU A 553 -18.78 -17.89 -0.19
CA LEU A 553 -18.98 -18.34 -1.57
C LEU A 553 -18.38 -19.74 -1.76
N LEU A 554 -19.22 -20.74 -1.97
CA LEU A 554 -18.80 -22.11 -2.23
C LEU A 554 -18.45 -22.27 -3.71
N VAL A 555 -17.19 -22.62 -3.97
CA VAL A 555 -16.67 -22.88 -5.32
C VAL A 555 -15.95 -24.22 -5.37
N HIS A 556 -15.87 -24.80 -6.56
CA HIS A 556 -14.88 -25.81 -6.88
C HIS A 556 -13.93 -25.30 -7.96
N THR A 557 -12.67 -25.15 -7.60
CA THR A 557 -11.62 -24.63 -8.48
C THR A 557 -10.75 -25.77 -9.01
N SER A 558 -10.52 -25.79 -10.32
CA SER A 558 -9.58 -26.71 -10.95
C SER A 558 -8.62 -25.91 -11.82
N VAL A 559 -7.34 -26.19 -11.64
CA VAL A 559 -6.24 -25.51 -12.33
C VAL A 559 -5.43 -26.56 -13.07
N GLN A 560 -5.32 -26.41 -14.38
CA GLN A 560 -4.43 -27.22 -15.21
C GLN A 560 -3.33 -26.32 -15.76
N TRP A 561 -2.10 -26.56 -15.28
CA TRP A 561 -0.90 -25.90 -15.75
C TRP A 561 -0.30 -26.70 -16.91
N MET A 562 0.02 -26.00 -17.99
CA MET A 562 0.76 -26.55 -19.12
C MET A 562 2.08 -25.78 -19.23
N GLU A 563 3.19 -26.50 -19.34
CA GLU A 563 4.48 -25.87 -19.63
C GLU A 563 4.44 -25.34 -21.07
N GLU A 564 4.94 -24.12 -21.26
CA GLU A 564 5.17 -23.59 -22.61
C GLU A 564 6.50 -24.15 -23.11
N GLN A 565 6.48 -24.75 -24.31
CA GLN A 565 7.68 -25.29 -24.97
C GLN A 565 8.63 -24.18 -25.41
#